data_AF-A0A2N0H8D7-F1
#
_entry.id   AF-A0A2N0H8D7-F1
#
_cell.length_a   1.000
_cell.length_b   1.000
_cell.length_c   1.000
_cell.angle_alpha   90.00
_cell.angle_beta   90.00
_cell.angle_gamma   90.00
#
_symmetry.space_group_name_H-M   'P 1'
#
loop_
_entity.id
_entity.type
_entity.pdbx_description
1 polymer ?
#
loop_
_entity_poly.entity_id
_entity_poly.type
_entity_poly.pdbx_seq_one_letter_code
_entity_poly.pdbx_strand_id
1 'polypeptide(L)'
;MKKISTLLICSLITISCSKNKEEEMLHEYQKEKVTKINFNIDDLDFDIKSLTKLNDIKAKDSMTYFKNKLTDYYKVANSEKDTLSFNYVITELDNLANSYQELILLRAKAGKSYLNYEDKENRNKAIKEKVYVESWKDQYEKYEKQPELVLSTKYKANYTILNPMLNNAKQTFEKYFYTNSNQTKFIIEEDIK
;
A
#
# COMPACT_ATOMS: atom_id res chain seq x y z
N MET A 1 -26.18 68.55 3.24
CA MET A 1 -25.98 68.03 1.88
C MET A 1 -24.84 67.01 1.91
N LYS A 2 -25.14 65.79 1.45
CA LYS A 2 -24.27 64.61 1.41
C LYS A 2 -23.24 64.75 0.27
N LYS A 3 -22.05 64.17 0.47
CA LYS A 3 -21.25 63.34 -0.46
C LYS A 3 -19.76 63.59 -0.26
N ILE A 4 -19.14 62.79 0.61
CA ILE A 4 -17.71 62.49 0.52
C ILE A 4 -17.65 61.13 -0.16
N SER A 5 -17.32 61.16 -1.44
CA SER A 5 -17.22 60.00 -2.31
C SER A 5 -15.94 59.26 -1.98
N THR A 6 -16.05 58.14 -1.27
CA THR A 6 -14.95 57.21 -1.01
C THR A 6 -14.47 56.62 -2.32
N LEU A 7 -13.35 57.14 -2.82
CA LEU A 7 -12.56 56.52 -3.87
C LEU A 7 -11.69 55.44 -3.20
N LEU A 8 -12.13 54.19 -3.24
CA LEU A 8 -11.32 53.05 -2.81
C LEU A 8 -11.05 52.15 -4.02
N ILE A 9 -9.87 52.40 -4.57
CA ILE A 9 -9.15 51.63 -5.57
C ILE A 9 -8.71 50.29 -4.95
N CYS A 10 -8.43 49.31 -5.83
CA CYS A 10 -7.90 47.96 -5.59
C CYS A 10 -8.99 46.89 -5.43
N SER A 11 -9.59 46.32 -6.48
CA SER A 11 -8.95 45.42 -7.46
C SER A 11 -7.83 44.57 -6.85
N LEU A 12 -8.18 43.61 -5.98
CA LEU A 12 -7.35 42.47 -5.58
C LEU A 12 -8.26 41.35 -5.02
N ILE A 13 -9.17 40.84 -5.86
CA ILE A 13 -9.66 39.46 -5.73
C ILE A 13 -9.16 38.72 -6.96
N THR A 14 -7.84 38.64 -7.11
CA THR A 14 -7.22 37.50 -7.76
C THR A 14 -6.94 36.51 -6.65
N ILE A 15 -7.97 35.74 -6.25
CA ILE A 15 -7.72 34.43 -5.67
C ILE A 15 -7.01 33.69 -6.80
N SER A 16 -5.68 33.66 -6.74
CA SER A 16 -4.94 32.71 -7.53
C SER A 16 -5.42 31.34 -7.06
N CYS A 17 -6.30 30.70 -7.84
CA CYS A 17 -6.60 29.28 -7.73
C CYS A 17 -5.34 28.50 -8.12
N SER A 18 -4.26 28.63 -7.35
CA SER A 18 -3.21 27.61 -7.37
C SER A 18 -3.87 26.34 -6.87
N LYS A 19 -3.84 25.28 -7.69
CA LYS A 19 -4.26 23.94 -7.27
C LYS A 19 -3.64 23.67 -5.90
N ASN A 20 -4.43 23.17 -4.95
CA ASN A 20 -3.84 22.76 -3.68
C ASN A 20 -2.84 21.61 -3.95
N LYS A 21 -1.90 21.39 -3.03
CA LYS A 21 -0.82 20.41 -3.22
C LYS A 21 -1.35 19.03 -3.61
N GLU A 22 -2.47 18.62 -3.04
CA GLU A 22 -3.10 17.33 -3.27
C GLU A 22 -3.73 17.23 -4.67
N GLU A 23 -4.37 18.30 -5.15
CA GLU A 23 -4.88 18.41 -6.52
C GLU A 23 -3.75 18.41 -7.55
N GLU A 24 -2.63 19.07 -7.24
CA GLU A 24 -1.42 19.00 -8.06
C GLU A 24 -0.87 17.58 -8.12
N MET A 25 -0.82 16.88 -6.98
CA MET A 25 -0.43 15.46 -6.94
C MET A 25 -1.36 14.59 -7.80
N LEU A 26 -2.67 14.82 -7.77
CA LEU A 26 -3.64 14.06 -8.58
C LEU A 26 -3.48 14.37 -10.07
N HIS A 27 -3.28 15.66 -10.39
CA HIS A 27 -3.02 16.09 -11.75
C HIS A 27 -1.77 15.42 -12.33
N GLU A 28 -0.64 15.49 -11.62
CA GLU A 28 0.61 14.87 -12.07
C GLU A 28 0.49 13.35 -12.18
N TYR A 29 -0.24 12.70 -11.27
CA TYR A 29 -0.51 11.26 -11.36
C TYR A 29 -1.29 10.89 -12.62
N GLN A 30 -2.36 11.63 -12.94
CA GLN A 30 -3.13 11.37 -14.16
C GLN A 30 -2.33 11.75 -15.41
N LYS A 31 -1.55 12.82 -15.37
CA LYS A 31 -0.65 13.25 -16.45
C LYS A 31 0.35 12.16 -16.81
N GLU A 32 0.99 11.56 -15.82
CA GLU A 32 1.91 10.44 -16.03
C GLU A 32 1.20 9.25 -16.71
N LYS A 33 -0.04 8.94 -16.31
CA LYS A 33 -0.82 7.84 -16.90
C LYS A 33 -1.22 8.10 -18.35
N VAL A 34 -1.73 9.29 -18.66
CA VAL A 34 -2.15 9.61 -20.04
C VAL A 34 -0.95 9.83 -20.97
N THR A 35 0.18 10.30 -20.45
CA THR A 35 1.43 10.40 -21.23
C THR A 35 1.91 9.02 -21.66
N LYS A 36 1.77 7.99 -20.82
CA LYS A 36 2.12 6.60 -21.17
C LYS A 36 1.31 6.02 -22.33
N ILE A 37 0.17 6.62 -22.65
CA ILE A 37 -0.67 6.27 -23.80
C ILE A 37 -0.68 7.36 -24.88
N ASN A 38 0.34 8.24 -24.88
CA ASN A 38 0.59 9.30 -25.88
C ASN A 38 -0.46 10.42 -25.93
N PHE A 39 -1.12 10.74 -24.81
CA PHE A 39 -1.98 11.92 -24.70
C PHE A 39 -1.42 12.93 -23.71
N ASN A 40 -1.72 14.22 -23.92
CA ASN A 40 -1.45 15.27 -22.97
C ASN A 40 -2.69 15.53 -22.11
N ILE A 41 -2.53 15.62 -20.79
CA ILE A 41 -3.66 15.83 -19.86
C ILE A 41 -4.39 17.16 -20.11
N ASP A 42 -3.66 18.18 -20.58
CA ASP A 42 -4.23 19.50 -20.85
C ASP A 42 -5.26 19.46 -22.00
N ASP A 43 -5.15 18.49 -22.91
CA ASP A 43 -6.07 18.30 -24.03
C ASP A 43 -7.33 17.50 -23.65
N LEU A 44 -7.37 16.93 -22.44
CA LEU A 44 -8.39 15.99 -22.01
C LEU A 44 -9.46 16.61 -21.10
N ASP A 45 -9.53 17.95 -20.98
CA ASP A 45 -10.46 18.66 -20.08
C ASP A 45 -10.50 18.03 -18.67
N PHE A 46 -9.30 17.71 -18.14
CA PHE A 46 -9.19 17.08 -16.84
C PHE A 46 -9.59 18.07 -15.74
N ASP A 47 -10.59 17.69 -14.96
CA ASP A 47 -11.17 18.54 -13.93
C ASP A 47 -11.45 17.74 -12.65
N ILE A 48 -10.99 18.27 -11.52
CA ILE A 48 -11.15 17.65 -10.21
C ILE A 48 -12.40 18.26 -9.56
N LYS A 49 -13.43 17.45 -9.36
CA LYS A 49 -14.68 17.88 -8.71
C LYS A 49 -14.55 17.88 -7.20
N SER A 50 -13.88 16.88 -6.65
CA SER A 50 -13.57 16.81 -5.22
C SER A 50 -12.36 15.94 -4.95
N LEU A 51 -11.63 16.29 -3.89
CA LEU A 51 -10.51 15.51 -3.38
C LEU A 51 -10.51 15.59 -1.85
N THR A 52 -10.89 14.50 -1.20
CA THR A 52 -11.09 14.45 0.25
C THR A 52 -10.13 13.46 0.89
N LYS A 53 -9.32 13.93 1.84
CA LYS A 53 -8.52 13.06 2.69
C LYS A 53 -9.45 12.21 3.56
N LEU A 54 -9.26 10.89 3.55
CA LEU A 54 -10.04 9.96 4.36
C LEU A 54 -9.30 9.63 5.65
N ASN A 55 -8.11 9.04 5.54
CA ASN A 55 -7.34 8.59 6.68
C ASN A 55 -5.86 8.43 6.33
N ASP A 56 -5.03 8.48 7.36
CA ASP A 56 -3.62 8.10 7.28
C ASP A 56 -3.47 6.61 7.59
N ILE A 57 -2.64 5.95 6.82
CA ILE A 57 -2.14 4.59 7.07
C ILE A 57 -0.82 4.75 7.81
N LYS A 58 -0.83 4.40 9.09
CA LYS A 58 0.33 4.53 9.98
C LYS A 58 1.09 3.22 10.07
N ALA A 59 2.34 3.33 10.53
CA ALA A 59 3.20 2.18 10.79
C ALA A 59 2.53 1.17 11.74
N LYS A 60 1.81 1.64 12.77
CA LYS A 60 1.02 0.77 13.67
C LYS A 60 -0.07 -0.05 12.95
N ASP A 61 -0.72 0.51 11.93
CA ASP A 61 -1.74 -0.23 11.17
C ASP A 61 -1.08 -1.38 10.39
N SER A 62 0.12 -1.14 9.87
CA SER A 62 0.94 -2.16 9.21
C SER A 62 1.49 -3.21 10.20
N MET A 63 1.81 -2.81 11.43
CA MET A 63 2.17 -3.76 12.50
C MET A 63 1.03 -4.73 12.80
N THR A 64 -0.19 -4.22 12.96
CA THR A 64 -1.39 -5.05 13.15
C THR A 64 -1.59 -6.00 11.98
N TYR A 65 -1.40 -5.52 10.74
CA TYR A 65 -1.45 -6.37 9.56
C TYR A 65 -0.47 -7.55 9.60
N PHE A 66 0.80 -7.32 9.96
CA PHE A 66 1.79 -8.40 10.05
C PHE A 66 1.49 -9.38 11.18
N LYS A 67 0.97 -8.91 12.32
CA LYS A 67 0.52 -9.79 13.40
C LYS A 67 -0.66 -10.66 12.96
N ASN A 68 -1.65 -10.09 12.29
CA ASN A 68 -2.78 -10.86 11.75
C ASN A 68 -2.30 -11.89 10.71
N LYS A 69 -1.39 -11.52 9.82
CA LYS A 69 -0.77 -12.46 8.88
C LYS A 69 -0.09 -13.63 9.58
N LEU A 70 0.68 -13.37 10.63
CA LEU A 70 1.35 -14.41 11.41
C LEU A 70 0.33 -15.39 12.02
N THR A 71 -0.71 -14.83 12.62
CA THR A 71 -1.81 -15.58 13.23
C THR A 71 -2.59 -16.43 12.23
N ASP A 72 -2.99 -15.86 11.10
CA ASP A 72 -3.75 -16.55 10.06
C ASP A 72 -2.92 -17.67 9.43
N TYR A 73 -1.62 -17.43 9.26
CA TYR A 73 -0.68 -18.40 8.73
C TYR A 73 -0.49 -19.60 9.69
N TYR A 74 -0.25 -19.34 10.97
CA TYR A 74 -0.01 -20.41 11.96
C TYR A 74 -1.30 -21.08 12.47
N LYS A 75 -2.48 -20.56 12.10
CA LYS A 75 -3.80 -21.09 12.47
C LYS A 75 -3.96 -21.34 13.97
N VAL A 76 -3.42 -20.46 14.81
CA VAL A 76 -3.60 -20.54 16.26
C VAL A 76 -5.07 -20.33 16.65
N ALA A 77 -5.47 -20.97 17.75
CA ALA A 77 -6.76 -20.69 18.36
C ALA A 77 -6.84 -19.20 18.76
N ASN A 78 -8.06 -18.63 18.77
CA ASN A 78 -8.27 -17.21 19.10
C ASN A 78 -7.65 -16.81 20.46
N SER A 79 -7.58 -17.74 21.42
CA SER A 79 -7.00 -17.54 22.75
C SER A 79 -5.47 -17.40 22.78
N GLU A 80 -4.78 -17.76 21.70
CA GLU A 80 -3.31 -17.79 21.63
C GLU A 80 -2.77 -16.73 20.65
N LYS A 81 -3.64 -15.88 20.10
CA LYS A 81 -3.26 -14.85 19.12
C LYS A 81 -2.28 -13.84 19.69
N ASP A 82 -2.48 -13.43 20.94
CA ASP A 82 -1.67 -12.39 21.59
C ASP A 82 -0.30 -12.91 22.08
N THR A 83 -0.16 -14.23 22.26
CA THR A 83 1.10 -14.85 22.70
C THR A 83 1.99 -15.28 21.53
N LEU A 84 1.46 -15.31 20.31
CA LEU A 84 2.21 -15.70 19.13
C LEU A 84 3.26 -14.64 18.76
N SER A 85 4.53 -15.01 18.93
CA SER A 85 5.67 -14.18 18.55
C SER A 85 6.28 -14.63 17.23
N PHE A 86 6.86 -13.69 16.48
CA PHE A 86 7.60 -14.02 15.26
C PHE A 86 8.74 -15.00 15.54
N ASN A 87 9.49 -14.77 16.64
CA ASN A 87 10.60 -15.63 17.04
C ASN A 87 10.18 -17.06 17.33
N TYR A 88 9.04 -17.26 17.99
CA TYR A 88 8.48 -18.58 18.21
C TYR A 88 8.21 -19.30 16.89
N VAL A 89 7.47 -18.67 15.97
CA VAL A 89 7.14 -19.28 14.66
C VAL A 89 8.41 -19.57 13.83
N ILE A 90 9.38 -18.66 13.84
CA ILE A 90 10.67 -18.85 13.17
C ILE A 90 11.40 -20.07 13.73
N THR A 91 11.38 -20.24 15.06
CA THR A 91 12.03 -21.37 15.75
C THR A 91 11.34 -22.69 15.41
N GLU A 92 10.00 -22.73 15.40
CA GLU A 92 9.23 -23.92 15.03
C GLU A 92 9.46 -24.33 13.57
N LEU A 93 9.53 -23.37 12.64
CA LEU A 93 9.84 -23.63 11.23
C LEU A 93 11.28 -24.14 11.06
N ASP A 94 12.24 -23.62 11.83
CA ASP A 94 13.62 -24.10 11.82
C ASP A 94 13.74 -25.53 12.34
N ASN A 95 13.10 -25.83 13.47
CA ASN A 95 13.01 -27.17 14.05
C ASN A 95 12.38 -28.17 13.07
N LEU A 96 11.31 -27.76 12.37
CA LEU A 96 10.64 -28.58 11.38
C LEU A 96 11.55 -28.86 10.17
N ALA A 97 12.21 -27.83 9.64
CA ALA A 97 13.16 -27.98 8.54
C ALA A 97 14.34 -28.92 8.92
N ASN A 98 14.89 -28.76 10.12
CA ASN A 98 15.96 -29.61 10.64
C ASN A 98 15.48 -31.06 10.82
N SER A 99 14.27 -31.27 11.33
CA SER A 99 13.68 -32.61 11.47
C SER A 99 13.54 -33.33 10.12
N TYR A 100 13.06 -32.64 9.07
CA TYR A 100 13.03 -33.23 7.72
C TYR A 100 14.44 -33.49 7.18
N GLN A 101 15.40 -32.60 7.43
CA GLN A 101 16.78 -32.80 7.02
C GLN A 101 17.40 -34.05 7.68
N GLU A 102 17.12 -34.29 8.96
CA GLU A 102 17.56 -35.49 9.67
C GLU A 102 16.95 -36.77 9.08
N LEU A 103 15.64 -36.76 8.78
CA LEU A 103 14.96 -37.89 8.14
C LEU A 103 15.55 -38.21 6.75
N ILE A 104 15.81 -37.18 5.95
CA ILE A 104 16.45 -37.31 4.63
C ILE A 104 17.81 -37.99 4.76
N LEU A 105 18.62 -37.56 5.72
CA LEU A 105 19.95 -38.11 5.98
C LEU A 105 19.89 -39.55 6.50
N LEU A 106 18.97 -39.86 7.40
CA LEU A 106 18.76 -41.20 7.94
C LEU A 106 18.36 -42.18 6.82
N ARG A 107 17.40 -41.79 5.97
CA ARG A 107 16.96 -42.58 4.82
C ARG A 107 18.07 -42.77 3.79
N ALA A 108 18.87 -41.73 3.54
CA ALA A 108 20.04 -41.83 2.67
C ALA A 108 21.07 -42.85 3.20
N LYS A 109 21.39 -42.79 4.50
CA LYS A 109 22.27 -43.78 5.17
C LYS A 109 21.72 -45.20 5.08
N ALA A 110 20.41 -45.37 5.14
CA ALA A 110 19.74 -46.66 4.99
C ALA A 110 19.59 -47.13 3.53
N GLY A 111 20.14 -46.41 2.54
CA GLY A 111 19.99 -46.75 1.11
C GLY A 111 18.59 -46.49 0.55
N LYS A 112 17.73 -45.75 1.26
CA LYS A 112 16.33 -45.47 0.91
C LYS A 112 16.11 -44.03 0.45
N SER A 113 17.10 -43.42 -0.21
CA SER A 113 17.06 -42.01 -0.65
C SER A 113 15.92 -41.70 -1.63
N TYR A 114 15.40 -42.70 -2.34
CA TYR A 114 14.24 -42.58 -3.23
C TYR A 114 12.95 -42.18 -2.49
N LEU A 115 12.87 -42.38 -1.17
CA LEU A 115 11.74 -41.95 -0.33
C LEU A 115 11.84 -40.48 0.10
N ASN A 116 12.93 -39.77 -0.21
CA ASN A 116 13.18 -38.42 0.30
C ASN A 116 12.48 -37.31 -0.49
N TYR A 117 11.68 -37.62 -1.51
CA TYR A 117 11.04 -36.61 -2.35
C TYR A 117 10.16 -35.67 -1.51
N GLU A 118 9.22 -36.24 -0.76
CA GLU A 118 8.26 -35.49 0.05
C GLU A 118 8.95 -34.73 1.20
N ASP A 119 9.91 -35.36 1.90
CA ASP A 119 10.65 -34.68 2.97
C ASP A 119 11.43 -33.46 2.44
N LYS A 120 11.98 -33.54 1.22
CA LYS A 120 12.70 -32.41 0.59
C LYS A 120 11.74 -31.27 0.27
N GLU A 121 10.56 -31.57 -0.26
CA GLU A 121 9.53 -30.55 -0.51
C GLU A 121 9.08 -29.89 0.79
N ASN A 122 8.80 -30.67 1.82
CA ASN A 122 8.37 -30.16 3.12
C ASN A 122 9.46 -29.33 3.81
N ARG A 123 10.71 -29.78 3.78
CA ARG A 123 11.87 -29.00 4.26
C ARG A 123 11.96 -27.65 3.54
N ASN A 124 11.94 -27.67 2.21
CA ASN A 124 12.06 -26.44 1.41
C ASN A 124 10.88 -25.49 1.64
N LYS A 125 9.68 -26.04 1.84
CA LYS A 125 8.50 -25.28 2.21
C LYS A 125 8.69 -24.60 3.57
N ALA A 126 9.12 -25.33 4.61
CA ALA A 126 9.39 -24.76 5.93
C ALA A 126 10.46 -23.66 5.88
N ILE A 127 11.54 -23.85 5.12
CA ILE A 127 12.58 -22.83 4.90
C ILE A 127 12.00 -21.58 4.22
N LYS A 128 11.21 -21.76 3.16
CA LYS A 128 10.58 -20.65 2.43
C LYS A 128 9.64 -19.86 3.34
N GLU A 129 8.86 -20.55 4.15
CA GLU A 129 7.93 -19.95 5.10
C GLU A 129 8.67 -19.19 6.20
N LYS A 130 9.78 -19.73 6.72
CA LYS A 130 10.66 -19.04 7.67
C LYS A 130 11.14 -17.70 7.12
N VAL A 131 11.63 -17.68 5.88
CA VAL A 131 12.07 -16.45 5.21
C VAL A 131 10.96 -15.40 5.13
N TYR A 132 9.73 -15.81 4.87
CA TYR A 132 8.60 -14.87 4.88
C TYR A 132 8.31 -14.31 6.27
N VAL A 133 8.32 -15.15 7.30
CA VAL A 133 8.09 -14.72 8.69
C VAL A 133 9.21 -13.79 9.17
N GLU A 134 10.47 -14.09 8.84
CA GLU A 134 11.62 -13.20 9.09
C GLU A 134 11.44 -11.84 8.42
N SER A 135 11.03 -11.83 7.15
CA SER A 135 10.73 -10.57 6.45
C SER A 135 9.61 -9.77 7.12
N TRP A 136 8.56 -10.43 7.60
CA TRP A 136 7.48 -9.75 8.32
C TRP A 136 7.94 -9.21 9.67
N LYS A 137 8.77 -9.96 10.41
CA LYS A 137 9.39 -9.52 11.66
C LYS A 137 10.23 -8.28 11.44
N ASP A 138 11.09 -8.26 10.43
CA ASP A 138 11.96 -7.11 10.14
C ASP A 138 11.16 -5.83 9.85
N GLN A 139 10.07 -5.95 9.08
CA GLN A 139 9.18 -4.82 8.82
C GLN A 139 8.42 -4.39 10.09
N TYR A 140 7.95 -5.35 10.88
CA TYR A 140 7.28 -5.07 12.16
C TYR A 140 8.21 -4.31 13.12
N GLU A 141 9.43 -4.79 13.34
CA GLU A 141 10.41 -4.18 14.24
C GLU A 141 10.87 -2.81 13.76
N LYS A 142 10.91 -2.58 12.44
CA LYS A 142 11.13 -1.24 11.87
C LYS A 142 10.00 -0.28 12.23
N TYR A 143 8.75 -0.73 12.11
CA TYR A 143 7.56 0.07 12.40
C TYR A 143 7.33 0.29 13.89
N GLU A 144 7.69 -0.67 14.73
CA GLU A 144 7.62 -0.57 16.18
C GLU A 144 8.43 0.60 16.73
N LYS A 145 9.55 0.94 16.09
CA LYS A 145 10.40 2.09 16.47
C LYS A 145 9.71 3.44 16.21
N GLN A 146 8.75 3.50 15.29
CA GLN A 146 8.08 4.72 14.85
C GLN A 146 6.59 4.47 14.51
N PRO A 147 5.76 4.08 15.50
CA PRO A 147 4.41 3.57 15.23
C PRO A 147 3.45 4.62 14.64
N GLU A 148 3.71 5.90 14.90
CA GLU A 148 2.91 7.03 14.41
C GLU A 148 3.38 7.57 13.05
N LEU A 149 4.45 7.01 12.46
CA LEU A 149 4.90 7.36 11.12
C LEU A 149 3.79 7.08 10.10
N VAL A 150 3.43 8.10 9.32
CA VAL A 150 2.48 7.96 8.21
C VAL A 150 3.20 7.31 7.03
N LEU A 151 2.76 6.11 6.65
CA LEU A 151 3.31 5.35 5.52
C LEU A 151 2.61 5.70 4.20
N SER A 152 1.35 6.11 4.27
CA SER A 152 0.53 6.55 3.15
C SER A 152 -0.68 7.30 3.69
N THR A 153 -1.28 8.14 2.88
CA THR A 153 -2.58 8.76 3.15
C THR A 153 -3.54 8.36 2.05
N LYS A 154 -4.75 7.97 2.44
CA LYS A 154 -5.83 7.60 1.54
C LYS A 154 -6.70 8.83 1.26
N TYR A 155 -6.94 9.08 -0.03
CA TYR A 155 -7.84 10.11 -0.52
C TYR A 155 -8.97 9.48 -1.32
N LYS A 156 -10.15 10.10 -1.27
CA LYS A 156 -11.23 9.84 -2.22
C LYS A 156 -11.26 11.00 -3.21
N ALA A 157 -11.15 10.71 -4.50
CA ALA A 157 -11.23 11.73 -5.54
C ALA A 157 -12.42 11.47 -6.47
N ASN A 158 -13.08 12.55 -6.86
CA ASN A 158 -14.02 12.60 -7.96
C ASN A 158 -13.46 13.54 -9.03
N TYR A 159 -13.25 13.04 -10.23
CA TYR A 159 -12.71 13.82 -11.34
C TYR A 159 -13.36 13.44 -12.66
N THR A 160 -13.27 14.35 -13.62
CA THR A 160 -13.72 14.11 -14.99
C THR A 160 -12.57 14.23 -15.97
N ILE A 161 -12.63 13.46 -17.05
CA ILE A 161 -11.66 13.51 -18.15
C ILE A 161 -12.35 13.09 -19.45
N LEU A 162 -11.97 13.70 -20.57
CA LEU A 162 -12.40 13.29 -21.90
C LEU A 162 -11.62 12.05 -22.32
N ASN A 163 -12.35 11.05 -22.83
CA ASN A 163 -11.72 9.84 -23.33
C ASN A 163 -11.50 9.93 -24.84
N PRO A 164 -10.25 10.07 -25.31
CA PRO A 164 -9.95 10.20 -26.73
C PRO A 164 -10.26 8.94 -27.54
N MET A 165 -10.31 7.77 -26.89
CA MET A 165 -10.68 6.50 -27.52
C MET A 165 -12.20 6.35 -27.69
N LEU A 166 -13.00 7.23 -27.08
CA LEU A 166 -14.46 7.21 -27.13
C LEU A 166 -15.01 8.52 -27.67
N ASN A 167 -14.43 9.04 -28.76
CA ASN A 167 -14.83 10.30 -29.40
C ASN A 167 -14.89 11.48 -28.41
N ASN A 168 -13.92 11.57 -27.50
CA ASN A 168 -13.85 12.59 -26.45
C ASN A 168 -15.09 12.61 -25.55
N ALA A 169 -15.74 11.47 -25.31
CA ALA A 169 -16.81 11.37 -24.33
C ALA A 169 -16.29 11.74 -22.93
N LYS A 170 -16.99 12.64 -22.24
CA LYS A 170 -16.66 13.03 -20.86
C LYS A 170 -16.99 11.88 -19.91
N GLN A 171 -15.98 11.40 -19.19
CA GLN A 171 -16.13 10.34 -18.20
C GLN A 171 -15.88 10.91 -16.81
N THR A 172 -16.69 10.49 -15.84
CA THR A 172 -16.53 10.82 -14.43
C THR A 172 -16.03 9.59 -13.69
N PHE A 173 -14.99 9.75 -12.89
CA PHE A 173 -14.38 8.70 -12.09
C PHE A 173 -14.48 9.04 -10.62
N GLU A 174 -14.82 8.04 -9.82
CA GLU A 174 -14.71 8.08 -8.37
C GLU A 174 -13.76 6.98 -7.93
N LYS A 175 -12.61 7.35 -7.37
CA LYS A 175 -11.53 6.41 -7.01
C LYS A 175 -10.89 6.74 -5.68
N TYR A 176 -10.29 5.73 -5.07
CA TYR A 176 -9.35 5.93 -3.97
C TYR A 176 -7.94 6.12 -4.49
N PHE A 177 -7.18 6.99 -3.85
CA PHE A 177 -5.78 7.26 -4.16
C PHE A 177 -4.93 7.16 -2.90
N TYR A 178 -3.72 6.61 -3.04
CA TYR A 178 -2.78 6.40 -1.95
C TYR A 178 -1.47 7.10 -2.26
N THR A 179 -0.95 7.83 -1.27
CA THR A 179 0.29 8.59 -1.40
C THR A 179 1.52 7.73 -1.09
N ASN A 180 2.69 8.20 -1.50
CA ASN A 180 3.95 7.70 -0.94
C ASN A 180 4.14 8.16 0.52
N SER A 181 5.07 7.55 1.25
CA SER A 181 5.39 7.89 2.64
C SER A 181 5.69 9.37 2.87
N ASN A 182 6.35 10.02 1.91
CA ASN A 182 6.72 11.43 1.99
C ASN A 182 5.56 12.38 1.68
N GLN A 183 4.36 11.88 1.34
CA GLN A 183 3.19 12.69 1.04
C GLN A 183 3.43 13.71 -0.09
N THR A 184 4.10 13.26 -1.15
CA THR A 184 4.54 14.11 -2.28
C THR A 184 3.96 13.69 -3.62
N LYS A 185 3.44 12.45 -3.74
CA LYS A 185 2.76 11.98 -4.95
C LYS A 185 1.81 10.83 -4.63
N PHE A 186 0.79 10.67 -5.47
CA PHE A 186 0.03 9.43 -5.51
C PHE A 186 0.85 8.33 -6.19
N ILE A 187 0.70 7.11 -5.71
CA ILE A 187 1.42 5.93 -6.22
C ILE A 187 0.48 4.81 -6.65
N ILE A 188 -0.72 4.76 -6.08
CA ILE A 188 -1.71 3.71 -6.31
C ILE A 188 -3.08 4.37 -6.40
N GLU A 189 -3.91 3.89 -7.33
CA GLU A 189 -5.34 4.15 -7.38
C GLU A 189 -6.13 2.83 -7.25
N GLU A 190 -7.32 2.88 -6.66
CA GLU A 190 -8.24 1.76 -6.54
C GLU A 190 -9.66 2.21 -6.90
N ASP A 191 -10.40 1.35 -7.61
CA ASP A 191 -11.81 1.59 -7.86
C ASP A 191 -12.62 1.43 -6.57
N ILE A 192 -13.66 2.25 -6.42
CA ILE A 192 -14.59 2.15 -5.30
C ILE A 192 -15.54 0.98 -5.61
N LYS A 193 -15.55 -0.02 -4.71
CA LYS A 193 -16.50 -1.14 -4.75
C LYS A 193 -17.80 -0.80 -4.03
#